data_AF-A0A564W3G7-F1
#
_entry.id   AF-A0A564W3G7-F1
#
_cell.length_a   1.000
_cell.length_b   1.000
_cell.length_c   1.000
_cell.angle_alpha   90.00
_cell.angle_beta   90.00
_cell.angle_gamma   90.00
#
_symmetry.space_group_name_H-M   'P 1'
#
loop_
_entity.id
_entity.type
_entity.pdbx_description
1 polymer ?
#
loop_
_entity_poly.entity_id
_entity_poly.type
_entity_poly.pdbx_seq_one_letter_code
_entity_poly.pdbx_strand_id
1 'polypeptide(L)'
;MQIFVDADAVDYKLISICHKGDIVVSQDYGVAAMALGKNAYAIHQSGKWYTNENIDQMLMERHLNKKARRASGKNHLKGPRKRTAEDDEHFRVSFEKMIHMAMKVLENPQVIKTPVVRNGKQSTLGYQPDIWKAWK
;
A
#
# COMPACT_ATOMS: atom_id res chain seq x y z
N MET A 1 -12.67 2.86 20.37
CA MET A 1 -12.25 1.60 19.72
C MET A 1 -13.49 0.96 19.15
N GLN A 2 -13.61 0.85 17.83
CA GLN A 2 -14.82 0.32 17.20
C GLN A 2 -14.51 -1.03 16.56
N ILE A 3 -15.22 -2.06 16.99
CA ILE A 3 -15.07 -3.44 16.50
C ILE A 3 -16.26 -3.69 15.56
N PHE A 4 -15.97 -4.03 14.32
CA PHE A 4 -16.98 -4.35 13.30
C PHE A 4 -17.01 -5.88 13.09
N VAL A 5 -18.21 -6.45 12.99
CA VAL A 5 -18.49 -7.90 13.10
C VAL A 5 -18.90 -8.56 11.78
N ASP A 6 -18.61 -7.97 10.62
CA ASP A 6 -18.89 -8.58 9.32
C ASP A 6 -17.76 -8.37 8.31
N ALA A 7 -16.94 -9.42 8.10
CA ALA A 7 -15.61 -9.34 7.51
C ALA A 7 -15.57 -8.63 6.14
N ASP A 8 -16.52 -8.95 5.25
CA ASP A 8 -16.54 -8.39 3.90
C ASP A 8 -16.93 -6.91 3.88
N ALA A 9 -17.80 -6.47 4.80
CA ALA A 9 -18.21 -5.07 4.93
C ALA A 9 -17.18 -4.22 5.68
N VAL A 10 -16.49 -4.82 6.67
CA VAL A 10 -15.38 -4.16 7.39
C VAL A 10 -14.27 -3.81 6.41
N ASP A 11 -13.87 -4.77 5.59
CA ASP A 11 -12.76 -4.61 4.65
C ASP A 11 -13.04 -3.50 3.63
N TYR A 12 -14.26 -3.48 3.06
CA TYR A 12 -14.68 -2.43 2.14
C TYR A 12 -14.71 -1.05 2.82
N LYS A 13 -15.20 -0.98 4.05
CA LYS A 13 -15.27 0.29 4.79
C LYS A 13 -13.89 0.79 5.18
N LEU A 14 -13.00 -0.10 5.60
CA LEU A 14 -11.63 0.22 6.03
C LEU A 14 -10.77 0.66 4.85
N ILE A 15 -10.94 0.03 3.68
CA ILE A 15 -10.38 0.53 2.42
C ILE A 15 -11.02 1.86 2.03
N SER A 16 -12.33 2.05 2.20
CA SER A 16 -13.00 3.29 1.78
C SER A 16 -12.41 4.55 2.42
N ILE A 17 -11.95 4.46 3.68
CA ILE A 17 -11.32 5.56 4.42
C ILE A 17 -9.80 5.67 4.17
N CYS A 18 -9.19 4.71 3.49
CA CYS A 18 -7.78 4.71 3.15
C CYS A 18 -7.48 5.71 2.01
N HIS A 19 -6.39 6.44 2.14
CA HIS A 19 -5.89 7.43 1.21
C HIS A 19 -4.49 7.07 0.68
N LYS A 20 -4.07 7.77 -0.38
CA LYS A 20 -2.72 7.64 -0.91
C LYS A 20 -1.68 7.90 0.17
N GLY A 21 -0.72 6.99 0.30
CA GLY A 21 0.37 7.09 1.28
C GLY A 21 0.06 6.50 2.65
N ASP A 22 -1.19 6.10 2.92
CA ASP A 22 -1.52 5.35 4.14
C ASP A 22 -0.82 3.99 4.16
N ILE A 23 -0.69 3.38 5.34
CA ILE A 23 -0.12 2.05 5.50
C ILE A 23 -1.19 1.10 6.05
N VAL A 24 -1.44 0.01 5.32
CA VAL A 24 -2.39 -1.04 5.68
C VAL A 24 -1.63 -2.30 6.11
N VAL A 25 -1.86 -2.76 7.33
CA VAL A 25 -1.35 -4.06 7.82
C VAL A 25 -2.45 -5.09 7.67
N SER A 26 -2.27 -6.12 6.84
CA SER A 26 -3.31 -7.14 6.61
C SER A 26 -2.72 -8.52 6.30
N GLN A 27 -3.45 -9.56 6.64
CA GLN A 27 -3.20 -10.93 6.19
C GLN A 27 -4.03 -11.31 4.96
N ASP A 28 -5.08 -10.53 4.65
CA ASP A 28 -5.93 -10.79 3.50
C ASP A 28 -5.33 -10.11 2.25
N TYR A 29 -4.95 -10.93 1.27
CA TYR A 29 -4.37 -10.46 0.02
C TYR A 29 -5.35 -9.60 -0.80
N GLY A 30 -6.66 -9.82 -0.67
CA GLY A 30 -7.68 -8.98 -1.30
C GLY A 30 -7.71 -7.58 -0.70
N VAL A 31 -7.65 -7.48 0.63
CA VAL A 31 -7.53 -6.18 1.33
C VAL A 31 -6.24 -5.47 0.94
N ALA A 32 -5.12 -6.19 0.90
CA ALA A 32 -3.85 -5.64 0.45
C ALA A 32 -3.91 -5.12 -1.00
N ALA A 33 -4.54 -5.89 -1.90
CA ALA A 33 -4.74 -5.46 -3.29
C ALA A 33 -5.61 -4.19 -3.39
N MET A 34 -6.69 -4.12 -2.61
CA MET A 34 -7.54 -2.93 -2.55
C MET A 34 -6.79 -1.70 -2.02
N ALA A 35 -5.91 -1.87 -1.02
CA ALA A 35 -5.06 -0.80 -0.50
C ALA A 35 -4.06 -0.31 -1.55
N LEU A 36 -3.38 -1.23 -2.24
CA LEU A 36 -2.47 -0.90 -3.34
C LEU A 36 -3.17 -0.13 -4.48
N GLY A 37 -4.41 -0.51 -4.82
CA GLY A 37 -5.23 0.20 -5.80
C GLY A 37 -5.52 1.67 -5.43
N LYS A 38 -5.45 2.01 -4.14
CA LYS A 38 -5.57 3.39 -3.63
C LYS A 38 -4.23 4.13 -3.54
N ASN A 39 -3.14 3.55 -4.01
CA ASN A 39 -1.77 4.04 -3.81
C ASN A 39 -1.40 4.14 -2.32
N ALA A 40 -2.00 3.29 -1.48
CA ALA A 40 -1.54 3.06 -0.12
C ALA A 40 -0.47 1.97 -0.12
N TYR A 41 0.34 1.93 0.93
CA TYR A 41 1.26 0.84 1.20
C TYR A 41 0.53 -0.28 1.92
N ALA A 42 0.96 -1.51 1.69
CA ALA A 42 0.43 -2.65 2.43
C ALA A 42 1.53 -3.63 2.85
N ILE A 43 1.41 -4.19 4.05
CA ILE A 43 2.37 -5.14 4.62
C ILE A 43 1.67 -6.32 5.30
N HIS A 44 2.23 -7.51 5.12
CA HIS A 44 1.83 -8.72 5.82
C HIS A 44 2.39 -8.72 7.25
N GLN A 45 1.70 -9.39 8.18
CA GLN A 45 2.16 -9.51 9.57
C GLN A 45 3.52 -10.20 9.71
N SER A 46 3.99 -10.95 8.71
CA SER A 46 5.33 -11.54 8.69
C SER A 46 6.43 -10.55 8.30
N GLY A 47 6.09 -9.29 8.00
CA GLY A 47 7.01 -8.27 7.47
C GLY A 47 7.13 -8.26 5.95
N LYS A 48 6.44 -9.13 5.22
CA LYS A 48 6.47 -9.14 3.75
C LYS A 48 5.68 -7.95 3.19
N TRP A 49 6.29 -7.16 2.32
CA TRP A 49 5.62 -6.03 1.68
C TRP A 49 4.75 -6.52 0.52
N TYR A 50 3.54 -6.02 0.44
CA TYR A 50 2.71 -6.18 -0.75
C TYR A 50 3.09 -5.10 -1.76
N THR A 51 3.26 -5.49 -3.01
CA THR A 51 3.55 -4.59 -4.13
C THR A 51 2.69 -4.97 -5.33
N ASN A 52 2.53 -4.05 -6.28
CA ASN A 52 1.82 -4.36 -7.52
C ASN A 52 2.51 -5.47 -8.33
N GLU A 53 3.81 -5.74 -8.11
CA GLU A 53 4.49 -6.85 -8.79
C GLU A 53 4.19 -8.22 -8.17
N ASN A 54 3.85 -8.28 -6.87
CA ASN A 54 3.72 -9.55 -6.15
C ASN A 54 2.28 -9.94 -5.79
N ILE A 55 1.36 -8.97 -5.78
CA ILE A 55 0.01 -9.17 -5.25
C ILE A 55 -0.83 -10.15 -6.10
N ASP A 56 -0.70 -10.08 -7.42
CA ASP A 56 -1.46 -10.94 -8.34
C ASP A 56 -1.06 -12.41 -8.19
N GLN A 57 0.25 -12.67 -8.07
CA GLN A 57 0.75 -14.01 -7.81
C GLN A 57 0.21 -14.56 -6.49
N MET A 58 0.21 -13.75 -5.42
CA MET A 58 -0.30 -14.16 -4.12
C MET A 58 -1.81 -14.46 -4.16
N LEU A 59 -2.60 -13.65 -4.87
CA LEU A 59 -4.03 -13.88 -5.07
C LEU A 59 -4.27 -15.19 -5.84
N MET A 60 -3.48 -15.44 -6.87
CA MET A 60 -3.55 -16.68 -7.65
C MET A 60 -3.17 -17.90 -6.80
N GLU A 61 -2.08 -17.84 -6.04
CA GLU A 61 -1.66 -18.88 -5.10
C GLU A 61 -2.74 -19.18 -4.05
N ARG A 62 -3.37 -18.13 -3.48
CA ARG A 62 -4.50 -18.29 -2.56
C ARG A 62 -5.64 -19.07 -3.20
N HIS A 63 -5.98 -18.76 -4.46
CA HIS A 63 -7.04 -19.44 -5.19
C HIS A 63 -6.71 -20.92 -5.47
N LEU A 64 -5.49 -21.19 -5.96
CA LEU A 64 -5.01 -22.55 -6.21
C LEU A 64 -5.00 -23.38 -4.93
N ASN A 65 -4.48 -22.82 -3.82
CA ASN A 65 -4.48 -23.48 -2.52
C ASN A 65 -5.89 -23.74 -2.00
N LYS A 66 -6.85 -22.84 -2.24
CA LYS A 66 -8.26 -23.04 -1.89
C LYS A 66 -8.89 -24.17 -2.71
N LYS A 67 -8.61 -24.24 -4.01
CA LYS A 67 -9.05 -25.36 -4.88
C LYS A 67 -8.45 -26.69 -4.43
N ALA A 68 -7.14 -26.74 -4.16
CA ALA A 68 -6.44 -27.93 -3.69
C ALA A 68 -7.02 -28.46 -2.37
N ARG A 69 -7.26 -27.57 -1.39
CA ARG A 69 -7.90 -27.95 -0.12
C ARG A 69 -9.30 -28.54 -0.30
N ARG A 70 -10.10 -27.99 -1.22
CA ARG A 70 -11.45 -28.50 -1.54
C ARG A 70 -11.41 -29.88 -2.22
N ALA A 71 -10.43 -30.10 -3.10
CA ALA A 71 -10.25 -31.36 -3.81
C ALA A 71 -9.67 -32.49 -2.93
N SER A 72 -8.86 -32.14 -1.92
CA SER A 72 -8.12 -33.12 -1.10
C SER A 72 -8.97 -33.93 -0.11
N GLY A 73 -10.24 -33.58 0.14
CA GLY A 73 -11.21 -34.37 0.91
C GLY A 73 -10.87 -34.74 2.37
N LYS A 74 -9.64 -34.53 2.86
CA LYS A 74 -9.18 -34.94 4.20
C LYS A 74 -8.26 -33.93 4.87
N ASN A 75 -8.62 -33.75 6.15
CA ASN A 75 -7.81 -33.51 7.33
C ASN A 75 -7.25 -32.10 7.54
N HIS A 76 -7.65 -31.55 8.69
CA HIS A 76 -7.07 -30.39 9.37
C HIS A 76 -5.55 -30.31 9.15
N LEU A 77 -5.14 -29.56 8.14
CA LEU A 77 -3.79 -29.01 8.08
C LEU A 77 -3.62 -28.19 9.36
N LYS A 78 -2.59 -28.51 10.15
CA LYS A 78 -2.22 -27.70 11.32
C LYS A 78 -2.19 -26.25 10.85
N GLY A 79 -2.91 -25.40 11.58
CA GLY A 79 -2.95 -23.97 11.30
C GLY A 79 -1.54 -23.37 11.31
N PRO A 80 -1.39 -22.12 10.88
CA PRO A 80 -0.11 -21.42 10.91
C PRO A 80 0.57 -21.62 12.26
N ARG A 81 1.88 -21.89 12.23
CA ARG A 81 2.70 -22.00 13.45
C ARG A 81 2.51 -20.75 14.30
N LYS A 82 2.55 -20.91 15.63
CA LYS A 82 2.58 -19.78 16.55
C LYS A 82 3.77 -18.88 16.22
N ARG A 83 3.53 -17.58 16.21
CA ARG A 83 4.51 -16.52 15.98
C ARG A 83 5.62 -16.58 17.04
N THR A 84 6.87 -16.32 16.65
CA THR A 84 8.01 -16.17 17.57
C THR A 84 8.51 -14.74 17.67
N ALA A 85 9.40 -14.49 18.64
CA ALA A 85 10.06 -13.19 18.82
C ALA A 85 10.83 -12.75 17.57
N GLU A 86 11.40 -13.69 16.81
CA GLU A 86 12.07 -13.40 15.54
C GLU A 86 11.08 -12.93 14.48
N ASP A 87 9.87 -13.50 14.43
CA ASP A 87 8.80 -13.06 13.52
C ASP A 87 8.30 -11.65 13.90
N ASP A 88 8.27 -11.32 15.19
CA ASP A 88 7.93 -9.98 15.70
C ASP A 88 9.00 -8.96 15.30
N GLU A 89 10.27 -9.30 15.49
CA GLU A 89 11.38 -8.42 15.15
C GLU A 89 11.50 -8.20 13.64
N HIS A 90 11.31 -9.25 12.84
CA HIS A 90 11.31 -9.14 11.39
C HIS A 90 10.18 -8.21 10.89
N PHE A 91 8.98 -8.33 11.49
CA PHE A 91 7.89 -7.41 11.21
C PHE A 91 8.21 -5.98 11.64
N ARG A 92 8.72 -5.77 12.86
CA ARG A 92 9.09 -4.44 13.38
C ARG A 92 10.04 -3.72 12.44
N VAL A 93 11.16 -4.36 12.09
CA VAL A 93 12.18 -3.79 11.18
C VAL A 93 11.59 -3.48 9.81
N SER A 94 10.75 -4.36 9.28
CA SER A 94 10.14 -4.18 7.96
C SER A 94 9.08 -3.08 7.95
N PHE A 95 8.32 -2.96 9.04
CA PHE A 95 7.29 -1.95 9.22
C PHE A 95 7.89 -0.56 9.42
N GLU A 96 8.95 -0.44 10.22
CA GLU A 96 9.69 0.82 10.38
C GLU A 96 10.23 1.33 9.04
N LYS A 97 10.82 0.45 8.23
CA LYS A 97 11.27 0.81 6.88
C LYS A 97 10.13 1.36 6.01
N MET A 98 8.94 0.76 6.10
CA MET A 98 7.76 1.21 5.36
C MET A 98 7.27 2.59 5.82
N ILE A 99 7.24 2.81 7.15
CA ILE A 99 6.90 4.13 7.72
C ILE A 99 7.86 5.20 7.19
N HIS A 100 9.17 4.95 7.23
CA HIS A 100 10.15 5.91 6.71
C HIS A 100 9.96 6.19 5.21
N MET A 101 9.61 5.19 4.41
CA MET A 101 9.31 5.37 2.98
C MET A 101 8.05 6.20 2.77
N ALA A 102 6.97 5.90 3.50
CA ALA A 102 5.73 6.66 3.42
C ALA A 102 5.92 8.12 3.84
N MET A 103 6.66 8.36 4.93
CA MET A 103 7.01 9.71 5.39
C MET A 103 7.86 10.48 4.37
N LYS A 104 8.87 9.85 3.76
CA LYS A 104 9.68 10.49 2.70
C LYS A 104 8.85 10.92 1.49
N VAL A 105 7.80 10.16 1.16
CA VAL A 105 6.85 10.55 0.09
C VAL A 105 6.00 11.75 0.50
N LEU A 106 5.64 11.88 1.78
CA LEU A 106 4.95 13.07 2.30
C LEU A 106 5.88 14.30 2.40
N GLU A 107 7.17 14.09 2.71
CA GLU A 107 8.20 15.13 2.78
C GLU A 107 8.68 15.59 1.40
N ASN A 108 8.56 14.73 0.38
CA ASN A 108 8.89 15.05 -1.00
C ASN A 108 7.65 14.89 -1.92
N PRO A 109 6.62 15.74 -1.74
CA PRO A 109 5.55 15.83 -2.70
C PRO A 109 6.21 16.27 -4.01
N GLN A 110 5.94 15.60 -5.12
CA GLN A 110 6.38 16.05 -6.45
C GLN A 110 5.73 17.39 -6.90
N VAL A 111 5.30 18.21 -5.94
CA VAL A 111 4.92 19.60 -6.09
C VAL A 111 6.20 20.40 -6.03
N ILE A 112 6.60 20.97 -7.16
CA ILE A 112 7.54 22.08 -7.14
C ILE A 112 6.90 23.13 -6.22
N LYS A 113 7.50 23.41 -5.05
CA LYS A 113 7.03 24.46 -4.12
C LYS A 113 6.84 25.82 -4.81
N THR A 114 7.46 25.94 -5.98
CA THR A 114 7.55 27.09 -6.85
C THR A 114 6.76 26.79 -8.15
N PRO A 115 5.68 27.52 -8.47
CA PRO A 115 4.85 27.23 -9.65
C PRO A 115 5.67 27.33 -10.95
N VAL A 116 5.53 26.37 -11.87
CA VAL A 116 6.13 26.47 -13.21
C VAL A 116 5.13 27.12 -14.16
N VAL A 117 5.52 28.24 -14.77
CA VAL A 117 4.72 28.94 -15.80
C VAL A 117 5.41 28.73 -17.15
N ARG A 118 4.68 28.28 -18.18
CA ARG A 118 5.23 28.04 -19.54
C ARG A 118 4.45 28.79 -20.63
N ASN A 119 5.15 29.26 -21.66
CA ASN A 119 4.59 29.74 -22.94
C ASN A 119 5.41 29.13 -24.09
N GLY A 120 4.84 28.19 -24.85
CA GLY A 120 5.53 27.49 -25.94
C GLY A 120 6.83 26.80 -25.48
N LYS A 121 7.97 27.24 -26.05
CA LYS A 121 9.31 26.73 -25.69
C LYS A 121 9.92 27.40 -24.44
N GLN A 122 9.25 28.39 -23.84
CA GLN A 122 9.74 29.16 -22.70
C GLN A 122 9.08 28.70 -21.39
N SER A 123 9.82 28.78 -20.28
CA SER A 123 9.30 28.45 -18.95
C SER A 123 10.06 29.12 -17.81
N THR A 124 9.37 29.49 -16.74
CA THR A 124 9.95 30.05 -15.50
C THR A 124 9.55 29.21 -14.28
N LEU A 125 10.44 29.15 -13.30
CA LEU A 125 10.16 28.69 -11.94
C LEU A 125 9.75 29.91 -11.09
N GLY A 126 8.51 29.94 -10.63
CA GLY A 126 8.01 30.91 -9.66
C GLY A 126 7.31 32.09 -10.31
N TYR A 127 6.87 33.04 -9.48
CA TYR A 127 6.22 34.26 -9.94
C TYR A 127 7.26 35.23 -10.51
N GLN A 128 7.24 35.45 -11.83
CA GLN A 128 8.25 36.22 -12.58
C GLN A 128 7.59 37.16 -13.62
N PRO A 129 6.80 38.17 -13.18
CA PRO A 129 5.95 38.97 -14.06
C PRO A 129 6.73 39.78 -15.10
N ASP A 130 7.95 40.23 -14.79
CA ASP A 130 8.75 41.02 -15.72
C ASP A 130 9.31 40.18 -16.88
N ILE A 131 9.56 38.89 -16.64
CA ILE A 131 9.94 37.94 -17.69
C ILE A 131 8.73 37.65 -18.59
N TRP A 132 7.54 37.48 -18.00
CA TRP A 132 6.33 37.14 -18.74
C TRP A 132 5.84 38.27 -19.65
N LYS A 133 6.04 39.54 -19.25
CA LYS A 133 5.76 40.71 -20.10
C LYS A 133 6.58 40.71 -21.40
N ALA A 134 7.73 40.05 -21.41
CA ALA A 134 8.60 39.96 -22.58
C ALA A 134 8.28 38.76 -23.48
N TRP A 135 7.37 37.87 -23.06
CA TRP A 135 6.91 36.77 -23.91
C TRP A 135 5.96 37.30 -24.98
N LYS A 136 6.10 36.78 -26.21
CA LYS A 136 5.22 37.10 -27.34
C LYS A 136 4.06 36.12 -27.42
#